data_AF-A0A4V3P8W8-F1
#
_entry.id   AF-A0A4V3P8W8-F1
#
_cell.length_a   1.000
_cell.length_b   1.000
_cell.length_c   1.000
_cell.angle_alpha   90.00
_cell.angle_beta   90.00
_cell.angle_gamma   90.00
#
_symmetry.space_group_name_H-M   'P 1'
#
loop_
_entity.id
_entity.type
_entity.pdbx_description
1 polymer ?
#
loop_
_entity_poly.entity_id
_entity_poly.type
_entity_poly.pdbx_seq_one_letter_code
_entity_poly.pdbx_strand_id
1 'polypeptide(L)'
;MLRVVDNPLTVLTNRERMIAAKFAEGMTYREIGEMFFIAPATVRTHLSAIYRKLDVRSKVALAALLADRRLQELDQSPFERPSTDRWGPPVVAVLPFDNLGGEERWTRIAEGLSADIIVDLARYPDLGV
;
A
#
# COMPACT_ATOMS: atom_id res chain seq x y z
N MET A 1 -12.73 24.58 5.70
CA MET A 1 -11.89 24.22 6.86
C MET A 1 -10.96 23.10 6.42
N LEU A 2 -9.72 23.44 6.06
CA LEU A 2 -8.73 22.47 5.58
C LEU A 2 -8.14 21.75 6.81
N ARG A 3 -8.48 20.48 7.03
CA ARG A 3 -7.71 19.63 7.94
C ARG A 3 -6.36 19.41 7.27
N VAL A 4 -5.37 20.22 7.64
CA VAL A 4 -3.97 19.81 7.49
C VAL A 4 -3.88 18.54 8.31
N VAL A 5 -3.78 17.40 7.62
CA VAL A 5 -3.48 16.12 8.23
C VAL A 5 -2.11 16.35 8.87
N ASP A 6 -2.08 16.56 10.19
CA ASP A 6 -0.87 16.75 10.96
C ASP A 6 -0.06 15.46 10.83
N ASN A 7 0.70 15.34 9.75
CA ASN A 7 1.52 14.19 9.47
C ASN A 7 2.81 14.37 10.28
N PRO A 8 2.98 13.67 11.42
CA PRO A 8 4.12 13.87 12.30
C PRO A 8 5.45 13.54 11.61
N LEU A 9 5.42 12.76 10.53
CA LEU A 9 6.61 12.39 9.74
C LEU A 9 7.06 13.49 8.76
N THR A 10 6.30 14.58 8.60
CA THR A 10 6.75 15.76 7.84
C THR A 10 7.88 16.49 8.55
N VAL A 11 7.97 16.35 9.88
CA VAL A 11 9.05 16.91 10.72
C VAL A 11 10.39 16.19 10.48
N LEU A 12 10.36 14.97 9.96
CA LEU A 12 11.56 14.21 9.62
C LEU A 12 12.10 14.61 8.25
N THR A 13 13.42 14.74 8.18
CA THR A 13 14.14 14.79 6.91
C THR A 13 13.97 13.47 6.15
N ASN A 14 14.20 13.49 4.83
CA ASN A 14 14.13 12.27 4.02
C ASN A 14 15.07 11.17 4.56
N ARG A 15 16.29 11.54 4.98
CA ARG A 15 17.25 10.58 5.53
C ARG A 15 16.76 9.95 6.83
N GLU A 16 16.21 10.76 7.73
CA GLU A 16 15.62 10.27 8.99
C GLU A 16 14.43 9.34 8.74
N ARG A 17 13.57 9.67 7.77
CA ARG A 17 12.42 8.83 7.41
C ARG A 17 12.86 7.45 6.89
N MET A 18 13.89 7.42 6.04
CA MET A 18 14.46 6.16 5.54
C MET A 18 15.04 5.31 6.66
N ILE A 19 15.82 5.91 7.57
CA ILE A 19 16.40 5.20 8.73
C ILE A 19 15.29 4.67 9.66
N ALA A 20 14.28 5.50 9.95
CA ALA A 20 13.14 5.10 10.79
C ALA A 20 12.38 3.91 10.20
N ALA A 21 12.11 3.92 8.89
CA ALA A 21 11.44 2.83 8.19
C ALA A 21 12.23 1.52 8.29
N LYS A 22 13.53 1.54 7.98
CA LYS A 22 14.38 0.34 8.08
C LYS A 22 14.50 -0.19 9.50
N PHE A 23 14.57 0.71 10.48
CA PHE A 23 14.57 0.30 11.87
C PHE A 23 13.24 -0.33 12.30
N ALA A 24 12.11 0.22 11.86
CA ALA A 24 10.78 -0.32 12.12
C ALA A 24 10.53 -1.68 11.44
N GLU A 25 11.11 -1.91 10.26
CA GLU A 25 11.14 -3.21 9.56
C GLU A 25 11.92 -4.29 10.33
N GLY A 26 12.64 -3.93 11.40
CA GLY A 26 13.35 -4.88 12.24
C GLY A 26 14.87 -4.84 12.12
N MET A 27 15.41 -4.09 11.16
CA MET A 27 16.86 -4.05 10.92
C MET A 27 17.63 -3.54 12.15
N THR A 28 18.81 -4.11 12.36
CA THR A 28 19.76 -3.74 13.41
C THR A 28 20.53 -2.48 13.04
N TYR A 29 21.15 -1.82 14.02
CA TYR A 29 21.98 -0.63 13.77
C TYR A 29 23.14 -0.90 12.82
N ARG A 30 23.67 -2.13 12.80
CA ARG A 30 24.75 -2.53 11.91
C ARG A 30 24.28 -2.62 10.47
N GLU A 31 23.18 -3.34 10.22
CA GLU A 31 22.62 -3.52 8.87
C GLU A 31 22.16 -2.18 8.27
N ILE A 32 21.56 -1.32 9.08
CA ILE A 32 21.19 0.04 8.66
C ILE A 32 22.45 0.86 8.33
N GLY A 33 23.49 0.75 9.15
CA GLY A 33 24.76 1.44 8.91
C GLY A 33 25.41 1.01 7.61
N GLU A 34 25.45 -0.30 7.34
CA GLU A 34 25.95 -0.88 6.09
C GLU A 34 25.15 -0.41 4.88
N MET A 35 23.81 -0.48 4.93
CA MET A 35 22.93 -0.05 3.84
C MET A 35 23.10 1.43 3.49
N PHE A 36 23.35 2.27 4.50
CA PHE A 36 23.43 3.71 4.34
C PHE A 36 24.86 4.25 4.30
N PHE A 37 25.88 3.38 4.31
CA PHE A 37 27.30 3.72 4.33
C PHE A 37 27.68 4.67 5.49
N ILE A 38 27.17 4.40 6.70
CA ILE A 38 27.44 5.16 7.91
C ILE A 38 27.75 4.25 9.11
N ALA A 39 28.47 4.77 10.10
CA ALA A 39 28.77 4.01 11.30
C ALA A 39 27.49 3.66 12.10
N PRO A 40 27.42 2.49 12.78
CA PRO A 40 26.29 2.12 13.63
C PRO A 40 26.03 3.12 14.77
N ALA A 41 27.06 3.84 15.22
CA ALA A 41 26.92 4.94 16.18
C ALA A 41 26.15 6.12 15.59
N THR A 42 26.40 6.46 14.32
CA THR A 42 25.67 7.51 13.58
C THR A 42 24.20 7.15 13.43
N VAL A 43 23.88 5.87 13.16
CA VAL A 43 22.49 5.38 13.14
C VAL A 43 21.79 5.62 14.48
N ARG A 44 22.46 5.34 15.61
CA ARG A 44 21.91 5.63 16.94
C ARG A 44 21.63 7.12 17.13
N THR A 45 22.54 7.99 16.70
CA THR A 45 22.35 9.45 16.77
C THR A 45 21.13 9.88 15.95
N HIS A 46 20.96 9.36 14.74
CA HIS A 46 19.76 9.61 13.94
C HIS A 46 18.49 9.15 14.65
N LEU A 47 18.47 7.93 15.21
CA LEU A 47 17.31 7.40 15.93
C LEU A 47 16.96 8.22 17.18
N SER A 48 17.96 8.70 17.93
CA SER A 48 17.73 9.61 19.06
C SER A 48 17.09 10.93 18.62
N ALA A 49 17.53 11.50 17.49
CA ALA A 49 16.92 12.70 16.92
C ALA A 49 15.48 12.43 16.44
N ILE A 50 15.25 11.29 15.79
CA ILE A 50 13.92 10.86 15.32
C ILE A 50 12.96 10.70 16.49
N TYR A 51 13.35 9.98 17.55
CA TYR A 51 12.52 9.81 18.75
C TYR A 51 12.14 11.13 19.39
N ARG A 52 13.07 12.08 19.48
CA ARG A 52 12.78 13.43 19.98
C ARG A 52 11.84 14.22 19.06
N LYS A 53 12.01 14.13 17.75
CA LYS A 53 11.17 14.83 16.76
C LYS A 53 9.74 14.30 16.71
N LEU A 54 9.56 13.00 16.91
CA LEU A 54 8.27 12.33 16.87
C LEU A 54 7.62 12.14 18.25
N ASP A 55 8.32 12.52 19.33
CA ASP A 55 7.93 12.28 20.73
C ASP A 55 7.56 10.81 21.04
N VAL A 56 8.31 9.87 20.44
CA VAL A 56 8.10 8.43 20.67
C VAL A 56 9.21 7.86 21.56
N ARG A 57 8.84 6.92 22.44
CA ARG A 57 9.75 6.37 23.46
C ARG A 57 10.16 4.91 23.21
N SER A 58 9.62 4.25 22.19
CA SER A 58 9.91 2.85 21.92
C SER A 58 9.92 2.53 20.44
N LYS A 59 10.65 1.46 20.07
CA LYS A 59 10.67 0.91 18.71
C LYS A 59 9.26 0.51 18.25
N VAL A 60 8.46 -0.04 19.16
CA VAL A 60 7.07 -0.45 18.88
C VAL A 60 6.20 0.77 18.58
N ALA A 61 6.32 1.85 19.35
CA ALA A 61 5.58 3.09 19.09
C ALA A 61 5.98 3.72 17.75
N LEU A 62 7.29 3.72 17.43
CA LEU A 62 7.77 4.17 16.12
C LEU A 62 7.21 3.31 14.97
N ALA A 63 7.21 1.99 15.13
CA ALA A 63 6.68 1.07 14.11
C ALA A 63 5.16 1.23 13.92
N ALA A 64 4.41 1.39 15.01
CA ALA A 64 2.97 1.64 14.97
C ALA A 64 2.64 2.94 14.21
N LEU A 65 3.33 4.03 14.54
CA LEU A 65 3.15 5.32 13.86
C LEU A 65 3.43 5.24 12.35
N LEU A 66 4.48 4.49 11.96
CA LEU A 66 4.80 4.27 10.54
C LEU A 66 3.79 3.36 9.84
N ALA A 67 3.22 2.37 10.54
CA ALA A 67 2.20 1.48 10.01
C ALA A 67 0.86 2.19 9.79
N ASP A 68 0.40 2.99 10.76
CA ASP A 68 -0.80 3.81 10.65
C ASP A 68 -0.73 4.75 9.44
N ARG A 69 0.45 5.33 9.20
CA ARG A 69 0.68 6.17 8.02
C ARG A 69 0.58 5.39 6.72
N ARG A 70 1.11 4.16 6.67
CA ARG A 70 1.00 3.31 5.48
C ARG A 70 -0.47 3.01 5.17
N LEU A 71 -1.31 2.81 6.18
CA LEU A 71 -2.75 2.63 6.00
C LEU A 71 -3.42 3.90 5.48
N GLN A 72 -3.03 5.08 5.97
CA GLN A 72 -3.52 6.37 5.47
C GLN A 72 -3.10 6.64 4.02
N GLU A 73 -1.87 6.28 3.63
CA GLU A 73 -1.40 6.40 2.24
C GLU A 73 -2.18 5.49 1.29
N LEU A 74 -2.59 4.30 1.75
CA LEU A 74 -3.42 3.38 0.97
C LEU A 74 -4.87 3.85 0.82
N ASP A 75 -5.42 4.51 1.85
CA ASP A 75 -6.76 5.13 1.78
C ASP A 75 -6.77 6.41 0.92
N GLN A 76 -5.61 7.08 0.80
CA GLN A 76 -5.40 8.26 -0.05
C GLN A 76 -4.99 7.93 -1.49
N SER A 77 -5.17 6.68 -1.95
CA SER A 77 -4.96 6.30 -3.34
C SER A 77 -5.66 7.30 -4.28
N PRO A 78 -5.05 7.71 -5.41
CA PRO A 78 -5.69 8.56 -6.42
C PRO A 78 -6.99 7.96 -6.99
N PHE A 79 -7.25 6.69 -6.72
CA PHE A 79 -8.60 6.15 -6.72
C PHE A 79 -9.38 6.74 -5.54
N GLU A 80 -9.67 8.03 -5.64
CA GLU A 80 -10.79 8.66 -4.97
C GLU A 80 -11.96 7.70 -5.21
N ARG A 81 -12.45 7.04 -4.14
CA ARG A 81 -13.67 6.26 -4.26
C ARG A 81 -14.66 7.24 -4.86
N PRO A 82 -15.22 6.93 -6.04
CA PRO A 82 -16.22 7.81 -6.61
C PRO A 82 -17.21 8.11 -5.52
N SER A 83 -17.51 9.39 -5.32
CA SER A 83 -18.76 9.72 -4.65
C SER A 83 -19.82 9.01 -5.48
N THR A 84 -20.43 7.99 -4.91
CA THR A 84 -21.47 7.14 -5.56
C THR A 84 -22.67 7.97 -6.03
N ASP A 85 -22.68 9.26 -5.71
CA ASP A 85 -23.68 10.23 -6.12
C ASP A 85 -23.45 10.78 -7.55
N ARG A 86 -22.27 10.58 -8.16
CA ARG A 86 -21.98 11.10 -9.54
C ARG A 86 -21.64 10.05 -10.59
N TRP A 87 -21.07 8.91 -10.20
CA TRP A 87 -21.05 7.74 -11.08
C TRP A 87 -22.18 6.84 -10.63
N GLY A 88 -22.97 6.35 -11.59
CA GLY A 88 -24.04 5.40 -11.35
C GLY A 88 -23.54 4.09 -10.69
N PRO A 89 -24.34 3.02 -10.67
CA PRO A 89 -23.93 1.77 -10.04
C PRO A 89 -22.53 1.33 -10.55
N PRO A 90 -21.66 0.82 -9.67
CA PRO A 90 -20.28 0.50 -10.03
C PRO A 90 -20.27 -0.52 -11.17
N VAL A 91 -19.49 -0.25 -12.23
CA VAL A 91 -19.44 -1.04 -13.47
C VAL A 91 -18.10 -1.77 -13.56
N VAL A 92 -18.10 -3.10 -13.74
CA VAL A 92 -16.91 -3.96 -13.83
C VAL A 92 -16.66 -4.39 -15.27
N ALA A 93 -15.84 -3.63 -16.00
CA ALA A 93 -15.51 -3.98 -17.37
C ALA A 93 -14.81 -5.34 -17.48
N VAL A 94 -15.48 -6.32 -18.11
CA VAL A 94 -14.90 -7.62 -18.47
C VAL A 94 -14.33 -7.53 -19.88
N LEU A 95 -13.01 -7.64 -20.00
CA LEU A 95 -12.31 -7.64 -21.30
C LEU A 95 -12.05 -9.08 -21.77
N PRO A 96 -12.17 -9.37 -23.07
CA PRO A 96 -11.79 -10.67 -23.60
C PRO A 96 -10.27 -10.85 -23.44
N PHE A 97 -9.86 -11.96 -22.82
CA PHE A 97 -8.46 -12.38 -22.74
C PHE A 97 -8.32 -13.82 -23.23
N ASP A 98 -7.26 -14.09 -23.98
CA ASP A 98 -6.93 -15.44 -24.41
C ASP A 98 -6.24 -16.22 -23.28
N ASN A 99 -6.53 -17.52 -23.18
CA ASN A 99 -5.81 -18.40 -22.25
C ASN A 99 -4.37 -18.61 -22.72
N LEU A 100 -3.40 -18.00 -22.02
CA LEU A 100 -1.97 -18.14 -22.29
C LEU A 100 -1.33 -19.38 -21.65
N GLY A 101 -2.08 -20.14 -20.84
CA GLY A 101 -1.62 -21.41 -20.29
C GLY A 101 -1.66 -22.47 -21.37
N GLY A 102 -0.51 -22.78 -21.98
CA GLY A 102 -0.35 -23.71 -23.11
C GLY A 102 -0.72 -25.18 -22.85
N GLU A 103 -1.50 -25.46 -21.81
CA GLU A 103 -2.00 -26.78 -21.44
C GLU A 103 -3.42 -26.99 -22.01
N GLU A 104 -3.50 -27.77 -23.08
CA GLU A 104 -4.70 -28.02 -23.90
C GLU A 104 -5.90 -28.57 -23.09
N ARG A 105 -5.64 -29.25 -21.97
CA ARG A 105 -6.67 -29.75 -21.04
C ARG A 105 -7.49 -28.65 -20.37
N TRP A 106 -6.93 -27.45 -20.21
CA TRP A 106 -7.60 -26.31 -19.57
C TRP A 106 -8.32 -25.40 -20.56
N THR A 107 -8.02 -25.51 -21.86
CA THR A 107 -8.62 -24.67 -22.91
C THR A 107 -10.14 -24.84 -22.97
N ARG A 108 -10.64 -26.09 -23.00
CA ARG A 108 -12.10 -26.35 -23.03
C ARG A 108 -12.81 -25.91 -21.76
N ILE A 109 -12.12 -25.98 -20.61
CA ILE A 109 -12.68 -25.53 -19.33
C ILE A 109 -12.75 -24.00 -19.30
N ALA A 110 -11.71 -23.30 -19.78
CA ALA A 110 -11.68 -21.85 -19.86
C ALA A 110 -12.74 -21.30 -20.83
N GLU A 111 -12.90 -21.89 -22.01
CA GLU A 111 -13.93 -21.48 -22.97
C GLU A 111 -15.34 -21.70 -22.43
N GLY A 112 -15.63 -22.90 -21.88
CA GLY A 112 -16.93 -23.23 -21.33
C GLY A 112 -17.32 -22.35 -20.12
N LEU A 113 -16.38 -22.17 -19.18
CA LEU A 113 -16.61 -21.34 -18.01
C LEU A 113 -16.79 -19.86 -18.37
N SER A 114 -16.01 -19.34 -19.33
CA SER A 114 -16.15 -17.95 -19.78
C SER A 114 -17.51 -17.72 -20.45
N ALA A 115 -17.95 -18.64 -21.31
CA ALA A 115 -19.26 -18.56 -21.93
C ALA A 115 -20.40 -18.61 -20.90
N ASP A 116 -20.32 -19.51 -19.92
CA ASP A 116 -21.32 -19.63 -18.87
C ASP A 116 -21.39 -18.38 -17.99
N ILE A 117 -20.23 -17.82 -17.61
CA ILE A 117 -20.14 -16.58 -16.84
C ILE A 117 -20.74 -15.42 -17.64
N ILE A 118 -20.42 -15.28 -18.93
CA ILE A 118 -20.98 -14.22 -19.79
C ILE A 118 -22.50 -14.35 -19.89
N VAL A 119 -23.01 -15.56 -20.09
CA VAL A 119 -24.45 -15.83 -20.22
C VAL A 119 -25.18 -15.55 -18.91
N ASP A 120 -24.60 -15.91 -17.76
CA ASP A 120 -25.23 -15.68 -16.46
C ASP A 120 -25.23 -14.19 -16.10
N LEU A 121 -24.12 -13.49 -16.35
CA LEU A 121 -24.01 -12.05 -16.11
C LEU A 121 -24.94 -11.24 -17.03
N ALA A 122 -25.15 -11.65 -18.27
CA ALA A 122 -26.09 -10.99 -19.19
C ALA A 122 -27.55 -10.99 -18.69
N ARG A 123 -27.91 -11.88 -17.75
CA ARG A 123 -29.26 -11.92 -17.14
C ARG A 123 -29.46 -10.86 -16.06
N TYR A 124 -28.37 -10.24 -15.60
CA TYR A 124 -28.38 -9.23 -14.58
C TYR A 124 -27.70 -7.96 -15.11
N PRO A 125 -28.31 -7.26 -16.08
CA PRO A 125 -27.73 -6.04 -16.66
C PRO A 125 -27.56 -4.90 -15.62
N ASP A 126 -28.24 -5.02 -14.47
CA ASP A 126 -28.14 -4.09 -13.35
C ASP A 126 -27.09 -4.52 -12.30
N LEU A 127 -26.50 -5.73 -12.42
CA LEU A 127 -25.19 -6.00 -11.84
C LEU A 127 -24.22 -5.25 -12.73
N GLY A 128 -23.65 -4.15 -12.23
CA GLY A 128 -22.74 -3.35 -13.05
C GLY A 128 -21.48 -4.15 -13.43
N VAL A 129 -21.54 -4.78 -14.60
CA VAL A 129 -20.43 -5.30 -15.41
C VAL A 129 -20.27 -4.41 -16.63
#